data_AF-A0A6V7K0J9-F1
#
_entry.id   AF-A0A6V7K0J9-F1
#
_cell.length_a   1.000
_cell.length_b   1.000
_cell.length_c   1.000
_cell.angle_alpha   90.00
_cell.angle_beta   90.00
_cell.angle_gamma   90.00
#
_symmetry.space_group_name_H-M   'P 1'
#
loop_
_entity.id
_entity.type
_entity.pdbx_description
1 polymer ?
#
loop_
_entity_poly.entity_id
_entity_poly.type
_entity_poly.pdbx_seq_one_letter_code
_entity_poly.pdbx_strand_id
1 'polypeptide(L)'
;VRNIRRKMVSTITDDISKSDLKGVVAKLLPDAIAKDIEKACQGIYPLHDVYIRKVKVLKKPRFELSKLLELHGDGAGKSSEGGEAGQKVDRPEGYEPPVQESV
;
A
#
# COMPACT_ATOMS: atom_id res chain seq x y z
N VAL A 1 0.69 -27.18 -14.56
CA VAL A 1 1.15 -25.76 -14.71
C VAL A 1 0.10 -24.81 -15.30
N ARG A 2 -0.50 -25.08 -16.48
CA ARG A 2 -1.51 -24.17 -17.09
C ARG A 2 -2.70 -23.88 -16.17
N ASN A 3 -3.21 -24.91 -15.48
CA ASN A 3 -4.32 -24.77 -14.55
C ASN A 3 -3.96 -23.94 -13.31
N ILE A 4 -2.73 -24.08 -12.80
CA ILE A 4 -2.21 -23.28 -11.67
C ILE A 4 -2.15 -21.80 -12.05
N ARG A 5 -1.58 -21.48 -13.23
CA ARG A 5 -1.53 -20.10 -13.74
C ARG A 5 -2.92 -19.51 -13.93
N ARG A 6 -3.87 -20.28 -14.45
CA ARG A 6 -5.27 -19.83 -14.59
C ARG A 6 -5.88 -19.50 -13.23
N LYS A 7 -5.69 -20.37 -12.23
CA LYS A 7 -6.24 -20.20 -10.89
C LYS A 7 -5.62 -19.01 -10.16
N MET A 8 -4.29 -18.86 -10.24
CA MET A 8 -3.57 -17.68 -9.76
C MET A 8 -4.13 -16.38 -10.32
N VAL A 9 -4.28 -16.27 -11.64
CA VAL A 9 -4.78 -15.04 -12.28
C VAL A 9 -6.23 -14.75 -11.87
N SER A 10 -7.08 -15.79 -11.77
CA SER A 10 -8.47 -15.63 -11.32
C SER A 10 -8.54 -15.05 -9.91
N THR A 11 -7.86 -15.67 -8.95
CA THR A 11 -7.87 -15.23 -7.54
C THR A 11 -7.32 -13.81 -7.39
N ILE A 12 -6.20 -13.49 -8.05
CA ILE A 12 -5.63 -12.14 -8.01
C ILE A 12 -6.61 -11.10 -8.59
N THR A 13 -7.27 -11.42 -9.70
CA THR A 13 -8.20 -10.50 -10.35
C THR A 13 -9.43 -10.26 -9.47
N ASP A 14 -9.98 -11.32 -8.89
CA ASP A 14 -11.15 -11.24 -8.01
C ASP A 14 -10.87 -10.44 -6.74
N ASP A 15 -9.65 -10.56 -6.18
CA ASP A 15 -9.29 -9.85 -4.96
C ASP A 15 -8.99 -8.37 -5.17
N ILE A 16 -8.32 -8.03 -6.27
CA ILE A 16 -7.92 -6.66 -6.59
C ILE A 16 -9.11 -5.87 -7.12
N SER A 17 -9.94 -6.46 -7.99
CA SER A 17 -11.05 -5.73 -8.63
C SER A 17 -12.14 -5.28 -7.64
N LYS A 18 -12.22 -5.91 -6.46
CA LYS A 18 -13.18 -5.57 -5.40
C LYS A 18 -12.70 -4.50 -4.43
N SER A 19 -11.44 -4.05 -4.53
CA SER A 19 -10.81 -3.19 -3.54
C SER A 19 -10.11 -1.99 -4.17
N ASP A 20 -10.20 -0.85 -3.49
CA ASP A 20 -9.41 0.34 -3.82
C ASP A 20 -7.93 0.18 -3.41
N LEU A 21 -7.08 1.13 -3.83
CA LEU A 21 -5.65 1.13 -3.55
C LEU A 21 -5.29 0.92 -2.06
N LYS A 22 -6.05 1.53 -1.14
CA LYS A 22 -5.87 1.35 0.32
C LYS A 22 -6.10 -0.12 0.73
N GLY A 23 -7.16 -0.73 0.22
CA GLY A 23 -7.48 -2.13 0.48
C GLY A 23 -6.48 -3.11 -0.14
N VAL A 24 -6.00 -2.81 -1.36
CA VAL A 24 -4.94 -3.61 -2.00
C VAL A 24 -3.68 -3.61 -1.14
N VAL A 25 -3.23 -2.43 -0.68
CA VAL A 25 -2.04 -2.32 0.18
C VAL A 25 -2.23 -3.10 1.49
N ALA A 26 -3.39 -2.99 2.13
CA ALA A 26 -3.69 -3.72 3.36
C ALA A 26 -3.63 -5.26 3.19
N LYS A 27 -3.97 -5.79 2.00
CA LYS A 27 -3.84 -7.23 1.67
C LYS A 27 -2.41 -7.64 1.35
N LEU A 28 -1.60 -6.74 0.80
CA LEU A 28 -0.21 -7.00 0.44
C LEU A 28 0.72 -7.06 1.66
N LEU A 29 0.50 -6.24 2.68
CA LEU A 29 1.31 -6.25 3.91
C LEU A 29 1.43 -7.65 4.57
N PRO A 30 0.33 -8.38 4.80
CA PRO A 30 0.37 -9.73 5.37
C PRO A 30 0.47 -10.84 4.31
N ASP A 31 0.68 -10.49 3.03
CA ASP A 31 0.64 -11.41 1.87
C ASP A 31 -0.62 -12.31 1.84
N ALA A 32 -1.79 -11.74 2.12
CA ALA A 32 -3.05 -12.49 2.18
C ALA A 32 -3.39 -13.17 0.84
N ILE A 33 -3.16 -12.46 -0.27
CA ILE A 33 -3.41 -12.97 -1.63
C ILE A 33 -2.54 -14.20 -1.94
N ALA A 34 -1.29 -14.22 -1.45
CA ALA A 34 -0.39 -15.34 -1.67
C ALA A 34 -0.86 -16.61 -0.94
N LYS A 35 -1.33 -16.47 0.30
CA LYS A 35 -1.90 -17.56 1.09
C LYS A 35 -3.17 -18.12 0.45
N ASP A 36 -4.03 -17.25 -0.10
CA ASP A 36 -5.24 -17.69 -0.80
C ASP A 36 -4.92 -18.45 -2.10
N ILE A 37 -3.86 -18.04 -2.81
CA ILE A 37 -3.37 -18.77 -3.98
C ILE A 37 -2.85 -20.17 -3.60
N GLU A 38 -2.08 -20.28 -2.52
CA GLU A 38 -1.56 -21.56 -2.02
C GLU A 38 -2.71 -22.53 -1.73
N LYS A 39 -3.69 -22.08 -0.95
CA LYS A 39 -4.90 -22.84 -0.62
C LYS A 39 -5.73 -23.22 -1.85
N ALA A 40 -5.92 -22.29 -2.79
CA ALA A 40 -6.71 -22.53 -4.00
C ALA A 40 -6.03 -23.50 -4.98
N CYS A 41 -4.71 -23.62 -4.93
CA CYS A 41 -3.91 -24.51 -5.77
C CYS A 41 -3.62 -25.87 -5.12
N GLN A 42 -3.86 -26.05 -3.82
CA GLN A 42 -3.61 -27.29 -3.06
C GLN A 42 -4.20 -28.55 -3.74
N GLY A 43 -5.40 -28.44 -4.31
CA GLY A 43 -6.07 -29.56 -4.99
C GLY A 43 -5.51 -29.91 -6.38
N ILE A 44 -4.60 -29.10 -6.93
CA ILE A 44 -3.92 -29.37 -8.20
C ILE A 44 -2.49 -29.85 -7.93
N TYR A 45 -1.75 -29.08 -7.14
CA TYR A 45 -0.37 -29.38 -6.76
C TYR A 45 0.00 -28.52 -5.53
N PRO A 46 0.67 -29.08 -4.52
CA PRO A 46 1.14 -28.30 -3.38
C PRO A 46 2.20 -27.30 -3.83
N LEU A 47 1.96 -26.02 -3.57
CA LEU A 47 2.92 -24.95 -3.88
C LEU A 47 3.66 -24.55 -2.60
N HIS A 48 4.94 -24.26 -2.74
CA HIS A 48 5.76 -23.65 -1.69
C HIS A 48 6.29 -22.30 -2.21
N ASP A 49 6.52 -21.36 -1.28
CA ASP A 49 7.07 -20.03 -1.56
C ASP A 49 6.30 -19.24 -2.62
N VAL A 50 5.01 -19.01 -2.36
CA VAL A 50 4.17 -18.13 -3.19
C VAL A 50 4.28 -16.70 -2.64
N TYR A 51 4.65 -15.75 -3.48
CA TYR A 51 4.71 -14.33 -3.14
C TYR A 51 4.46 -13.44 -4.36
N ILE A 52 4.02 -12.21 -4.13
CA ILE A 52 3.86 -11.21 -5.19
C ILE A 52 5.22 -10.53 -5.43
N ARG A 53 5.88 -10.92 -6.52
CA ARG A 53 7.24 -10.43 -6.82
C ARG A 53 7.32 -8.95 -7.19
N LYS A 54 6.29 -8.41 -7.85
CA LYS A 54 6.26 -7.01 -8.29
C LYS A 54 4.83 -6.54 -8.52
N VAL A 55 4.52 -5.35 -8.00
CA VAL A 55 3.29 -4.61 -8.33
C VAL A 55 3.69 -3.36 -9.09
N LYS A 56 3.02 -3.07 -10.22
CA LYS A 56 3.26 -1.86 -11.01
C LYS A 56 1.93 -1.17 -11.29
N VAL A 57 1.85 0.12 -10.95
CA VAL A 57 0.73 0.97 -11.35
C VAL A 57 0.95 1.42 -12.80
N LEU A 58 0.05 1.03 -13.70
CA LEU A 58 0.16 1.38 -15.12
C LEU A 58 -0.45 2.75 -15.42
N LYS A 59 -1.63 3.02 -14.86
CA LYS A 59 -2.35 4.28 -14.99
C LYS A 59 -2.59 4.83 -13.60
N LYS A 60 -2.00 5.99 -13.31
CA LYS A 60 -2.29 6.72 -12.08
C LYS A 60 -3.68 7.35 -12.19
N PRO A 61 -4.51 7.33 -11.13
CA PRO A 61 -5.74 8.09 -11.11
C PRO A 61 -5.42 9.58 -11.24
N ARG A 62 -6.41 10.36 -11.68
CA ARG A 62 -6.29 11.82 -11.70
C ARG A 62 -6.01 12.30 -10.27
N PHE A 63 -5.09 13.24 -10.12
CA PHE A 63 -4.74 13.76 -8.82
C PHE A 63 -5.90 14.59 -8.26
N GLU A 64 -6.39 14.20 -7.08
CA GLU A 64 -7.42 14.91 -6.35
C GLU A 64 -6.98 15.06 -4.89
N LEU A 65 -6.96 16.31 -4.40
CA LEU A 65 -6.45 16.63 -3.07
C LEU A 65 -7.29 15.97 -1.95
N SER A 66 -8.61 15.93 -2.11
CA SER A 66 -9.52 15.32 -1.14
C SER A 66 -9.24 13.82 -0.94
N LYS A 67 -9.02 13.09 -2.05
CA LYS A 67 -8.71 11.65 -2.01
C LYS A 67 -7.33 11.35 -1.42
N LEU A 68 -6.38 12.28 -1.58
CA LEU A 68 -5.07 12.17 -0.94
C LEU A 68 -5.16 12.37 0.57
N LEU A 69 -5.87 13.40 1.01
CA LEU A 69 -6.04 13.69 2.44
C LEU A 69 -6.78 12.55 3.16
N GLU A 70 -7.73 11.88 2.52
CA GLU A 70 -8.38 10.68 3.06
C GLU A 70 -7.40 9.51 3.25
N LEU A 71 -6.46 9.32 2.31
CA LEU A 71 -5.45 8.27 2.41
C LEU A 71 -4.38 8.56 3.49
N HIS A 72 -4.09 9.84 3.75
CA HIS A 72 -3.12 10.27 4.77
C HIS A 72 -3.75 10.54 6.15
N GLY A 73 -5.07 10.73 6.23
CA GLY A 73 -5.79 11.13 7.45
C GLY A 73 -6.01 10.03 8.49
N ASP A 74 -5.89 8.75 8.11
CA ASP A 74 -6.11 7.58 8.98
C ASP A 74 -4.82 7.00 9.59
N GLY A 75 -3.77 7.81 9.70
CA GLY A 75 -2.45 7.40 10.19
C GLY A 75 -2.08 7.90 11.59
N ALA A 76 -2.97 8.58 12.31
CA ALA A 76 -2.69 9.09 13.68
C ALA A 76 -2.98 8.03 14.76
N GLY A 77 -2.53 6.79 14.56
CA GLY A 77 -2.95 5.66 15.40
C GLY A 77 -1.99 4.48 15.42
N LYS A 78 -0.69 4.72 15.67
CA LYS A 78 0.27 3.84 16.39
C LYS A 78 1.73 4.27 16.14
N SER A 79 2.06 5.47 16.59
CA SER A 79 3.39 5.78 17.07
C SER A 79 3.22 6.61 18.34
N SER A 80 2.92 5.93 19.45
CA SER A 80 3.18 6.48 20.77
C SER A 80 4.68 6.37 21.03
N GLU A 81 5.45 7.30 20.47
CA GLU A 81 6.64 7.85 21.12
C GLU A 81 6.90 9.24 20.50
N GLY A 82 6.60 10.25 21.33
CA GLY A 82 7.02 11.65 21.28
C GLY A 82 7.51 12.23 19.95
N GLY A 83 6.60 12.91 19.26
CA GLY A 83 6.94 13.88 18.22
C GLY A 83 5.69 14.65 17.89
N GLU A 84 5.38 15.66 18.70
CA GLU A 84 4.27 16.58 18.49
C GLU A 84 4.16 16.92 17.00
N ALA A 85 2.98 16.64 16.45
CA ALA A 85 2.51 17.29 15.24
C ALA A 85 2.68 18.79 15.43
N GLY A 86 3.73 19.36 14.83
CA GLY A 86 4.02 20.78 14.77
C GLY A 86 3.70 21.54 16.05
N GLN A 87 4.63 21.54 17.01
CA GLN A 87 4.66 22.61 18.01
C GLN A 87 4.60 23.93 17.24
N LYS A 88 3.57 24.75 17.47
CA LYS A 88 3.59 26.16 17.08
C LYS A 88 4.75 26.79 17.86
N VAL A 89 5.93 26.79 17.25
CA VAL A 89 7.03 27.62 17.72
C VAL A 89 6.59 29.04 17.44
N ASP A 90 6.38 29.84 18.49
CA ASP A 90 6.29 31.29 18.37
C ASP A 90 7.61 31.74 17.72
N ARG A 91 7.56 31.97 16.41
CA ARG A 91 8.71 32.43 15.64
C ARG A 91 8.83 33.93 15.92
N PRO A 92 9.85 34.40 16.66
CA PRO A 92 10.07 35.83 16.79
C PRO A 92 10.24 36.44 15.39
N GLU A 93 9.62 37.59 15.14
CA GLU A 93 9.62 38.22 13.81
C GLU A 93 11.07 38.41 13.31
N GLY A 94 11.39 37.78 12.17
CA GLY A 94 12.68 37.96 11.50
C GLY A 94 13.51 36.69 11.22
N TYR A 95 13.03 35.47 11.52
CA TYR A 95 13.77 34.26 11.13
C TYR A 95 13.46 33.83 9.68
N GLU A 96 14.35 34.20 8.75
CA GLU A 96 14.41 33.59 7.41
C GLU A 96 15.26 32.31 7.45
N PRO A 97 14.70 31.15 7.08
CA PRO A 97 15.47 29.92 6.98
C PRO A 97 16.44 29.98 5.78
N PRO A 98 17.66 29.44 5.91
CA PRO A 98 18.64 29.45 4.85
C PRO A 98 18.15 28.65 3.63
N VAL A 99 18.33 29.23 2.45
CA VAL A 99 17.94 28.64 1.17
C VAL A 99 18.78 27.38 0.95
N GLN A 100 18.14 26.21 0.87
CA GLN A 100 18.84 24.97 0.57
C GLN A 100 19.29 24.99 -0.90
N GLU A 101 20.59 24.87 -1.12
CA GLU A 101 21.14 24.58 -2.45
C GLU A 101 20.69 23.19 -2.87
N SER A 102 20.08 23.11 -4.05
CA SER A 102 19.60 21.87 -4.66
C SER A 102 20.74 20.88 -4.89
N VAL A 103 20.57 19.64 -4.44
CA VAL A 103 21.34 18.47 -4.91
C VAL A 103 20.44 17.62 -5.81
#